data_AF-A0A382NJR6-F1
#
_entry.id   AF-A0A382NJR6-F1
#
_cell.length_a   1.000
_cell.length_b   1.000
_cell.length_c   1.000
_cell.angle_alpha   90.00
_cell.angle_beta   90.00
_cell.angle_gamma   90.00
#
_symmetry.space_group_name_H-M   'P 1'
#
loop_
_entity.id
_entity.type
_entity.pdbx_description
1 polymer ?
#
loop_
_entity_poly.entity_id
_entity_poly.type
_entity_poly.pdbx_seq_one_letter_code
_entity_poly.pdbx_strand_id
1 'polypeptide(L)'
;VFLVSVVGMIFVAAAETTFAALLKPIMDGGFVEKDQAMIKLTPVLLIVVFLIRAFGSFADQYCISWVARKVVFDLRAQMFDRMIRFPTSYFDQQATSGLVSKLLYDVEQVAQASAVGLRICIKDSALCIALLSWMAYLSWQLTLVFLLLTPVVGLIVRKASLRFRKTSVGIQNSMASITEVATEAFQGHRIVKAYNGYQHENRSFEIANFANRRQVMR
;
A
#
# COMPACT_ATOMS: atom_id res chain seq x y z
N VAL A 1 11.83 -14.38 17.51
CA VAL A 1 10.82 -14.19 16.44
C VAL A 1 11.34 -13.27 15.34
N PHE A 2 11.69 -12.01 15.64
CA PHE A 2 12.21 -11.07 14.63
C PHE A 2 13.40 -11.60 13.80
N LEU A 3 14.41 -12.21 14.43
CA LEU A 3 15.54 -12.81 13.69
C LEU A 3 15.11 -13.94 12.75
N VAL A 4 14.15 -14.76 13.16
CA VAL A 4 13.55 -15.82 12.32
C VAL A 4 12.83 -15.20 11.12
N SER A 5 12.20 -14.04 11.33
CA SER A 5 11.56 -13.25 10.27
C SER A 5 12.55 -12.78 9.23
N VAL A 6 13.68 -12.20 9.68
CA VAL A 6 14.74 -11.70 8.79
C VAL A 6 15.33 -12.84 7.98
N VAL A 7 15.60 -13.98 8.61
CA VAL A 7 16.09 -15.18 7.92
C VAL A 7 15.06 -15.67 6.90
N GLY A 8 13.78 -15.75 7.26
CA GLY A 8 12.70 -16.12 6.34
C GLY A 8 12.59 -15.17 5.15
N MET A 9 12.68 -13.86 5.37
CA MET A 9 12.68 -12.84 4.32
C MET A 9 13.85 -13.02 3.33
N ILE A 10 15.05 -13.33 3.83
CA ILE A 10 16.22 -13.61 2.99
C ILE A 10 16.00 -14.87 2.16
N PHE A 11 15.46 -15.94 2.75
CA PHE A 11 15.13 -17.16 2.01
C PHE A 11 14.11 -16.90 0.89
N VAL A 12 13.10 -16.08 1.15
CA VAL A 12 12.16 -15.68 0.10
C VAL A 12 12.87 -14.92 -1.00
N ALA A 13 13.63 -13.88 -0.67
CA ALA A 13 14.37 -13.09 -1.65
C ALA A 13 15.31 -13.95 -2.51
N ALA A 14 15.99 -14.92 -1.89
CA ALA A 14 16.84 -15.89 -2.58
C ALA A 14 16.02 -16.80 -3.51
N ALA A 15 14.86 -17.30 -3.07
CA ALA A 15 13.97 -18.11 -3.91
C ALA A 15 13.39 -17.32 -5.09
N GLU A 16 13.03 -16.05 -4.90
CA GLU A 16 12.56 -15.17 -5.98
C GLU A 16 13.67 -14.93 -7.02
N THR A 17 14.89 -14.66 -6.54
CA THR A 17 16.07 -14.45 -7.39
C THR A 17 16.43 -15.72 -8.15
N THR A 18 16.41 -16.88 -7.46
CA THR A 18 16.70 -18.18 -8.06
C THR A 18 15.68 -18.53 -9.14
N PHE A 19 14.39 -18.26 -8.91
CA PHE A 19 13.36 -18.46 -9.92
C PHE A 19 13.64 -17.63 -11.19
N ALA A 20 13.97 -16.34 -11.03
CA ALA A 20 14.35 -15.50 -12.16
C ALA A 20 15.63 -16.01 -12.87
N ALA A 21 16.62 -16.47 -12.11
CA ALA A 21 17.86 -17.03 -12.63
C ALA A 21 17.64 -18.33 -13.42
N LEU A 22 16.69 -19.16 -13.02
CA LEU A 22 16.34 -20.41 -13.68
C LEU A 22 15.65 -20.22 -15.03
N LEU A 23 15.06 -19.05 -15.30
CA LEU A 23 14.48 -18.80 -16.62
C LEU A 23 15.52 -18.90 -17.74
N LYS A 24 16.76 -18.49 -17.49
CA LYS A 24 17.85 -18.59 -18.48
C LYS A 24 18.18 -20.04 -18.86
N PRO A 25 18.58 -20.94 -17.94
CA PRO A 25 18.88 -22.33 -18.30
C PRO A 25 17.64 -23.09 -18.83
N ILE A 26 16.43 -22.72 -18.41
CA ILE A 26 15.20 -23.28 -18.99
C ILE A 26 15.06 -22.88 -20.47
N MET A 27 15.27 -21.60 -20.79
CA MET A 27 15.22 -21.11 -22.16
C MET A 27 16.36 -21.68 -23.02
N ASP A 28 17.60 -21.53 -22.56
CA ASP A 28 18.79 -21.89 -23.33
C ASP A 28 18.97 -23.42 -23.39
N GLY A 29 19.03 -24.10 -22.25
CA GLY A 29 19.26 -25.55 -22.18
C GLY A 29 18.05 -26.39 -22.60
N GLY A 30 16.84 -25.92 -22.28
CA GLY A 30 15.60 -26.65 -22.60
C GLY A 30 15.13 -26.48 -24.04
N PHE A 31 15.11 -25.25 -24.55
CA PHE A 31 14.56 -24.96 -25.88
C PHE A 31 15.61 -24.81 -26.98
N VAL A 32 16.81 -24.31 -26.68
CA VAL A 32 17.87 -24.10 -27.69
C VAL A 32 18.72 -25.35 -27.85
N GLU A 33 19.28 -25.89 -26.75
CA GLU A 33 20.17 -27.06 -26.79
C GLU A 33 19.42 -28.41 -26.75
N LYS A 34 18.15 -28.40 -26.34
CA LYS A 34 17.29 -29.60 -26.19
C LYS A 34 17.92 -30.70 -25.33
N ASP A 35 18.63 -30.33 -24.27
CA ASP A 35 19.22 -31.30 -23.35
C ASP A 35 18.11 -32.04 -22.58
N GLN A 36 18.00 -33.34 -22.84
CA GLN A 36 17.05 -34.25 -22.20
C GLN A 36 17.18 -34.27 -20.67
N ALA A 37 18.38 -34.04 -20.13
CA ALA A 37 18.61 -33.99 -18.69
C ALA A 37 18.02 -32.71 -18.07
N MET A 38 18.27 -31.55 -18.67
CA MET A 38 17.71 -30.27 -18.23
C MET A 38 16.18 -30.23 -18.33
N ILE A 39 15.62 -30.80 -19.40
CA ILE A 39 14.16 -30.87 -19.58
C ILE A 39 13.50 -31.71 -18.48
N LYS A 40 14.14 -32.81 -18.05
CA LYS A 40 13.61 -33.68 -16.96
C LYS A 40 13.84 -33.10 -15.57
N LEU A 41 14.94 -32.39 -15.35
CA LEU A 41 15.30 -31.81 -14.05
C LEU A 41 14.54 -30.50 -13.75
N THR A 42 14.20 -29.74 -14.79
CA THR A 42 13.53 -28.42 -14.68
C THR A 42 12.24 -28.45 -13.84
N PRO A 43 11.27 -29.37 -14.06
CA PRO A 43 10.05 -29.40 -13.26
C PRO A 43 10.32 -29.64 -11.78
N VAL A 44 11.26 -30.54 -11.45
CA VAL A 44 11.62 -30.85 -10.06
C VAL A 44 12.26 -29.63 -9.38
N LEU A 45 13.18 -28.96 -10.08
CA LEU A 45 13.87 -27.78 -9.57
C LEU A 45 12.86 -26.62 -9.34
N LEU A 46 11.93 -26.42 -10.28
CA LEU A 46 10.84 -25.46 -10.11
C LEU A 46 9.98 -25.80 -8.88
N ILE A 47 9.54 -27.05 -8.73
CA ILE A 47 8.75 -27.46 -7.55
C ILE A 47 9.49 -27.14 -6.26
N VAL A 48 10.78 -27.46 -6.17
CA VAL A 48 11.60 -27.18 -4.98
C VAL A 48 11.67 -25.67 -4.71
N VAL A 49 11.94 -24.84 -5.72
CA VAL A 49 11.99 -23.38 -5.56
C VAL A 49 10.64 -22.81 -5.15
N PHE A 50 9.54 -23.28 -5.74
CA PHE A 50 8.19 -22.85 -5.38
C PHE A 50 7.81 -23.28 -3.96
N LEU A 51 8.22 -24.46 -3.51
CA LEU A 51 8.02 -24.89 -2.13
C LEU A 51 8.79 -23.99 -1.16
N ILE A 52 10.08 -23.74 -1.41
CA ILE A 52 10.89 -22.83 -0.59
C ILE A 52 10.25 -21.44 -0.55
N ARG A 53 9.80 -20.92 -1.71
CA ARG A 53 9.10 -19.64 -1.80
C ARG A 53 7.80 -19.66 -1.00
N ALA A 54 7.01 -20.72 -1.07
CA ALA A 54 5.73 -20.83 -0.35
C ALA A 54 5.95 -20.83 1.18
N PHE A 55 6.86 -21.67 1.68
CA PHE A 55 7.20 -21.71 3.10
C PHE A 55 7.82 -20.40 3.59
N GLY A 56 8.74 -19.83 2.81
CA GLY A 56 9.33 -18.54 3.13
C GLY A 56 8.28 -17.43 3.15
N SER A 57 7.35 -17.40 2.18
CA SER A 57 6.30 -16.38 2.11
C SER A 57 5.32 -16.49 3.27
N PHE A 58 5.00 -17.71 3.68
CA PHE A 58 4.18 -17.94 4.87
C PHE A 58 4.90 -17.44 6.14
N ALA A 59 6.18 -17.77 6.29
CA ALA A 59 6.99 -17.31 7.41
C ALA A 59 7.11 -15.77 7.46
N ASP A 60 7.37 -15.14 6.30
CA ASP A 60 7.43 -13.68 6.12
C ASP A 60 6.11 -13.03 6.58
N GLN A 61 4.98 -13.51 6.06
CA GLN A 61 3.67 -12.93 6.34
C GLN A 61 3.18 -13.18 7.78
N TYR A 62 3.48 -14.35 8.34
CA TYR A 62 3.18 -14.64 9.73
C TYR A 62 4.02 -13.74 10.66
N CYS A 63 5.32 -13.63 10.39
CA CYS A 63 6.22 -12.82 11.19
C CYS A 63 5.87 -11.33 11.17
N ILE A 64 5.58 -10.78 9.99
CA ILE A 64 5.23 -9.36 9.87
C ILE A 64 3.95 -9.04 10.65
N SER A 65 2.98 -9.96 10.59
CA SER A 65 1.72 -9.85 11.34
C SER A 65 1.96 -9.95 12.85
N TRP A 66 2.84 -10.84 13.29
CA TRP A 66 3.20 -10.99 14.69
C TRP A 66 3.90 -9.74 15.25
N VAL A 67 4.87 -9.19 14.51
CA VAL A 67 5.57 -7.96 14.89
C VAL A 67 4.60 -6.79 14.97
N ALA A 68 3.75 -6.60 13.94
CA ALA A 68 2.73 -5.56 13.95
C ALA A 68 1.81 -5.69 15.16
N ARG A 69 1.32 -6.89 15.47
CA ARG A 69 0.42 -7.12 16.60
C ARG A 69 1.07 -6.83 17.95
N LYS A 70 2.35 -7.18 18.11
CA LYS A 70 3.11 -6.85 19.33
C LYS A 70 3.28 -5.34 19.50
N VAL A 71 3.62 -4.62 18.43
CA VAL A 71 3.71 -3.15 18.44
C VAL A 71 2.35 -2.52 18.80
N VAL A 72 1.25 -3.03 18.24
CA VAL A 72 -0.11 -2.57 18.61
C VAL A 72 -0.38 -2.77 20.09
N PHE A 73 -0.04 -3.94 20.64
CA PHE A 73 -0.25 -4.25 22.06
C PHE A 73 0.51 -3.26 22.95
N ASP A 74 1.81 -3.06 22.69
CA ASP A 74 2.67 -2.18 23.48
C ASP A 74 2.22 -0.71 23.37
N LEU A 75 1.86 -0.25 22.16
CA LEU A 75 1.38 1.12 21.93
C LEU A 75 0.02 1.37 22.60
N ARG A 76 -0.94 0.45 22.48
CA ARG A 76 -2.25 0.60 23.11
C ARG A 76 -2.13 0.64 24.63
N ALA A 77 -1.29 -0.22 25.21
CA ALA A 77 -1.07 -0.23 26.66
C ALA A 77 -0.47 1.11 27.15
N GLN A 78 0.57 1.61 26.48
CA GLN A 78 1.21 2.88 26.83
C GLN A 78 0.28 4.09 26.61
N MET A 79 -0.46 4.11 25.49
CA MET A 79 -1.41 5.18 25.22
C MET A 79 -2.54 5.18 26.23
N PHE A 80 -3.10 4.02 26.56
CA PHE A 80 -4.18 3.91 27.53
C PHE A 80 -3.75 4.38 28.92
N ASP A 81 -2.59 3.93 29.43
CA ASP A 81 -2.06 4.39 30.73
C ASP A 81 -1.82 5.92 30.76
N ARG A 82 -1.38 6.50 29.64
CA ARG A 82 -1.21 7.95 29.52
C ARG A 82 -2.55 8.68 29.49
N MET A 83 -3.51 8.18 28.72
CA MET A 83 -4.81 8.83 28.49
C MET A 83 -5.66 8.88 29.75
N ILE A 84 -5.65 7.85 30.60
CA ILE A 84 -6.41 7.84 31.86
C ILE A 84 -5.84 8.82 32.91
N ARG A 85 -4.61 9.29 32.74
CA ARG A 85 -3.96 10.28 33.62
C ARG A 85 -4.08 11.71 33.11
N PHE A 86 -4.78 11.94 32.00
CA PHE A 86 -4.99 13.28 31.47
C PHE A 86 -5.97 14.09 32.33
N PRO A 87 -5.76 15.42 32.44
CA PRO A 87 -6.69 16.28 33.17
C PRO A 87 -8.06 16.30 32.48
N THR A 88 -9.13 16.41 33.28
CA THR A 88 -10.51 16.46 32.78
C THR A 88 -10.71 17.56 31.73
N SER A 89 -10.01 18.69 31.85
CA SER A 89 -10.04 19.79 30.88
C SER A 89 -9.64 19.38 29.46
N TYR A 90 -8.85 18.31 29.30
CA TYR A 90 -8.50 17.77 27.99
C TYR A 90 -9.66 16.97 27.37
N PHE A 91 -10.42 16.24 28.19
CA PHE A 91 -11.62 15.53 27.76
C PHE A 91 -12.80 16.47 27.48
N ASP A 92 -12.86 17.62 28.16
CA ASP A 92 -13.88 18.64 27.91
C ASP A 92 -13.69 19.34 26.56
N GLN A 93 -12.45 19.37 26.04
CA GLN A 93 -12.10 20.02 24.77
C GLN A 93 -12.11 19.07 23.56
N GLN A 94 -12.03 17.76 23.77
CA GLN A 94 -11.98 16.77 22.68
C GLN A 94 -13.10 15.75 22.80
N ALA A 95 -13.75 15.45 21.68
CA ALA A 95 -14.73 14.38 21.62
C ALA A 95 -14.09 13.03 22.01
N THR A 96 -14.67 12.37 23.02
CA THR A 96 -14.25 11.04 23.50
C THR A 96 -14.17 10.01 22.37
N SER A 97 -15.07 10.11 21.39
CA SER A 97 -15.06 9.24 20.19
C SER A 97 -13.78 9.38 19.36
N GLY A 98 -13.22 10.59 19.26
CA GLY A 98 -11.95 10.82 18.56
C GLY A 98 -10.76 10.19 19.27
N LEU A 99 -10.75 10.24 20.60
CA LEU A 99 -9.70 9.60 21.41
C LEU A 99 -9.75 8.07 21.32
N VAL A 100 -10.95 7.49 21.36
CA VAL A 100 -11.15 6.05 21.14
C VAL A 100 -10.73 5.64 19.72
N SER A 101 -11.07 6.45 18.71
CA SER A 101 -10.67 6.19 17.32
C SER A 101 -9.15 6.15 17.17
N LYS A 102 -8.42 7.09 17.77
CA LYS A 102 -6.94 7.10 17.79
C LYS A 102 -6.37 5.81 18.37
N LEU A 103 -6.92 5.36 19.50
CA LEU A 103 -6.45 4.15 20.19
C LEU A 103 -6.73 2.87 19.38
N LEU A 104 -7.88 2.78 18.72
CA LEU A 104 -8.30 1.59 18.01
C LEU A 104 -7.75 1.53 16.58
N TYR A 105 -7.86 2.62 15.81
CA TYR A 105 -7.54 2.64 14.39
C TYR A 105 -6.15 3.19 14.09
N ASP A 106 -5.79 4.37 14.62
CA ASP A 106 -4.51 5.00 14.25
C ASP A 106 -3.32 4.16 14.72
N VAL A 107 -3.40 3.56 15.92
CA VAL A 107 -2.38 2.63 16.42
C VAL A 107 -2.21 1.42 15.50
N GLU A 108 -3.30 0.86 14.98
CA GLU A 108 -3.24 -0.26 14.05
C GLU A 108 -2.53 0.16 12.76
N GLN A 109 -2.88 1.34 12.21
CA GLN A 109 -2.27 1.86 10.99
C GLN A 109 -0.77 2.12 11.16
N VAL A 110 -0.36 2.73 12.29
CA VAL A 110 1.06 2.98 12.59
C VAL A 110 1.85 1.68 12.71
N ALA A 111 1.30 0.67 13.37
CA ALA A 111 1.96 -0.62 13.52
C ALA A 111 2.08 -1.35 12.18
N GLN A 112 1.02 -1.36 11.35
CA GLN A 112 1.06 -1.95 10.01
C GLN A 112 2.05 -1.22 9.11
N ALA A 113 2.04 0.11 9.11
CA ALA A 113 2.99 0.91 8.33
C ALA A 113 4.45 0.65 8.74
N SER A 114 4.71 0.54 10.05
CA SER A 114 6.04 0.22 10.57
C SER A 114 6.50 -1.18 10.16
N ALA A 115 5.59 -2.17 10.24
CA ALA A 115 5.88 -3.53 9.84
C ALA A 115 6.13 -3.64 8.32
N VAL A 116 5.29 -3.01 7.49
CA VAL A 116 5.51 -2.94 6.03
C VAL A 116 6.82 -2.23 5.69
N GLY A 117 7.12 -1.11 6.35
CA GLY A 117 8.37 -0.39 6.17
C GLY A 117 9.60 -1.26 6.44
N LEU A 118 9.56 -2.05 7.52
CA LEU A 118 10.61 -3.01 7.84
C LEU A 118 10.79 -4.07 6.75
N ARG A 119 9.68 -4.63 6.24
CA ARG A 119 9.72 -5.61 5.15
C ARG A 119 10.37 -5.00 3.90
N ILE A 120 10.02 -3.78 3.54
CA ILE A 120 10.60 -3.10 2.37
C ILE A 120 12.11 -2.87 2.55
N CYS A 121 12.52 -2.37 3.72
CA CYS A 121 13.92 -2.08 4.01
C CYS A 121 14.81 -3.31 4.01
N ILE A 122 14.30 -4.48 4.44
CA ILE A 122 15.11 -5.71 4.54
C ILE A 122 14.91 -6.58 3.31
N LYS A 123 13.69 -7.09 3.11
CA LYS A 123 13.38 -8.09 2.07
C LYS A 123 13.45 -7.50 0.68
N ASP A 124 12.69 -6.43 0.43
CA ASP A 124 12.52 -5.91 -0.93
C ASP A 124 13.81 -5.23 -1.40
N SER A 125 14.53 -4.58 -0.50
CA SER A 125 15.87 -4.02 -0.79
C SER A 125 16.89 -5.11 -1.10
N ALA A 126 16.94 -6.20 -0.32
CA ALA A 126 17.83 -7.33 -0.60
C ALA A 126 17.48 -8.02 -1.93
N LEU A 127 16.19 -8.24 -2.20
CA LEU A 127 15.70 -8.79 -3.47
C LEU A 127 16.09 -7.89 -4.65
N CYS A 128 15.90 -6.58 -4.51
CA CYS A 128 16.27 -5.61 -5.53
C CYS A 128 17.77 -5.68 -5.86
N ILE A 129 18.63 -5.67 -4.83
CA ILE A 129 20.08 -5.79 -5.00
C ILE A 129 20.45 -7.12 -5.65
N ALA A 130 19.85 -8.23 -5.22
CA ALA A 130 20.12 -9.56 -5.76
C ALA A 130 19.75 -9.66 -7.25
N LEU A 131 18.56 -9.17 -7.63
CA LEU A 131 18.12 -9.16 -9.03
C LEU A 131 18.97 -8.23 -9.90
N LEU A 132 19.28 -7.03 -9.42
CA LEU A 132 20.16 -6.10 -10.17
C LEU A 132 21.56 -6.68 -10.37
N SER A 133 22.11 -7.32 -9.34
CA SER A 133 23.41 -8.00 -9.42
C SER A 133 23.37 -9.15 -10.43
N TRP A 134 22.30 -9.94 -10.42
CA TRP A 134 22.09 -11.02 -11.38
C TRP A 134 21.94 -10.51 -12.82
N MET A 135 21.18 -9.43 -13.04
CA MET A 135 21.04 -8.79 -14.35
C MET A 135 22.40 -8.28 -14.86
N ALA A 136 23.17 -7.61 -14.01
CA ALA A 136 24.50 -7.10 -14.36
C ALA A 136 25.48 -8.23 -14.71
N TYR A 137 25.39 -9.38 -14.01
CA TYR A 137 26.16 -10.59 -14.33
C TYR A 137 25.78 -11.18 -15.70
N LEU A 138 24.50 -11.17 -16.07
CA LEU A 138 24.04 -11.69 -17.36
C LEU A 138 24.42 -10.78 -18.54
N SER A 139 24.13 -9.49 -18.43
CA SER A 139 24.52 -8.48 -19.42
C SER A 139 24.53 -7.10 -18.76
N TRP A 140 25.73 -6.61 -18.47
CA TRP A 140 25.92 -5.28 -17.90
C TRP A 140 25.48 -4.17 -18.86
N GLN A 141 25.61 -4.38 -20.19
CA GLN A 141 25.20 -3.40 -21.19
C GLN A 141 23.68 -3.20 -21.20
N LEU A 142 22.89 -4.28 -21.23
CA LEU A 142 21.42 -4.18 -21.18
C LEU A 142 20.95 -3.63 -19.84
N THR A 143 21.60 -4.03 -18.74
CA THR A 143 21.26 -3.54 -17.39
C THR A 143 21.43 -2.02 -17.29
N LEU A 144 22.51 -1.45 -17.84
CA LEU A 144 22.72 0.00 -17.88
C LEU A 144 21.66 0.73 -18.70
N VAL A 145 21.24 0.16 -19.83
CA VAL A 145 20.16 0.74 -20.65
C VAL A 145 18.87 0.83 -19.84
N PHE A 146 18.48 -0.25 -19.16
CA PHE A 146 17.30 -0.23 -18.28
C PHE A 146 17.47 0.75 -17.12
N LEU A 147 18.63 0.78 -16.46
CA LEU A 147 18.91 1.69 -15.35
C LEU A 147 18.78 3.16 -15.77
N LEU A 148 19.17 3.51 -16.99
CA LEU A 148 19.00 4.86 -17.56
C LEU A 148 17.55 5.14 -17.98
N LEU A 149 16.81 4.14 -18.47
CA LEU A 149 15.42 4.28 -18.88
C LEU A 149 14.47 4.42 -17.67
N THR A 150 14.71 3.70 -16.58
CA THR A 150 13.88 3.71 -15.36
C THR A 150 13.62 5.12 -14.80
N PRO A 151 14.60 6.01 -14.59
CA PRO A 151 14.33 7.36 -14.09
C PRO A 151 13.53 8.20 -15.08
N VAL A 152 13.73 8.03 -16.40
CA VAL A 152 12.95 8.74 -17.43
C VAL A 152 11.47 8.36 -17.33
N VAL A 153 11.16 7.06 -17.30
CA VAL A 153 9.80 6.57 -17.10
C VAL A 153 9.26 7.04 -15.74
N GLY A 154 10.07 6.95 -14.68
CA GLY A 154 9.71 7.41 -13.34
C GLY A 154 9.32 8.89 -13.30
N LEU A 155 10.02 9.76 -14.05
CA LEU A 155 9.67 11.18 -14.16
C LEU A 155 8.35 11.40 -14.91
N ILE A 156 8.10 10.65 -15.98
CA ILE A 156 6.83 10.71 -16.74
C ILE A 156 5.67 10.28 -15.85
N VAL A 157 5.80 9.13 -15.18
CA VAL A 157 4.80 8.60 -14.24
C VAL A 157 4.58 9.61 -13.11
N ARG A 158 5.64 10.15 -12.51
CA ARG A 158 5.54 11.16 -11.43
C ARG A 158 4.76 12.39 -11.89
N LYS A 159 5.03 12.93 -13.09
CA LYS A 159 4.28 14.07 -13.64
C LYS A 159 2.80 13.72 -13.83
N ALA A 160 2.50 12.54 -14.36
CA ALA A 160 1.13 12.07 -14.51
C ALA A 160 0.43 11.93 -13.15
N SER A 161 1.06 11.26 -12.18
CA SER A 161 0.51 11.07 -10.83
C SER A 161 0.24 12.39 -10.10
N LEU A 162 1.14 13.38 -10.22
CA LEU A 162 0.94 14.71 -9.64
C LEU A 162 -0.25 15.44 -10.27
N ARG A 163 -0.44 15.29 -11.59
CA ARG A 163 -1.58 15.85 -12.30
C ARG A 163 -2.89 15.17 -11.87
N PHE A 164 -2.91 13.84 -11.81
CA PHE A 164 -4.05 13.08 -11.31
C PHE A 164 -4.42 13.50 -9.89
N ARG A 165 -3.44 13.60 -8.98
CA ARG A 165 -3.67 14.04 -7.60
C ARG A 165 -4.34 15.41 -7.54
N LYS A 166 -3.92 16.36 -8.38
CA LYS A 166 -4.53 17.69 -8.44
C LYS A 166 -6.00 17.62 -8.86
N THR A 167 -6.33 16.83 -9.88
CA THR A 167 -7.73 16.62 -10.30
C THR A 167 -8.54 15.93 -9.21
N SER A 168 -8.00 14.88 -8.58
CA SER A 168 -8.68 14.17 -7.47
C SER A 168 -9.02 15.08 -6.31
N VAL A 169 -8.12 16.00 -5.92
CA VAL A 169 -8.41 17.01 -4.88
C VAL A 169 -9.55 17.95 -5.32
N GLY A 170 -9.57 18.37 -6.59
CA GLY A 170 -10.66 19.18 -7.14
C GLY A 170 -12.02 18.46 -7.09
N ILE A 171 -12.05 17.17 -7.42
CA ILE A 171 -13.25 16.33 -7.33
C ILE A 171 -13.71 16.20 -5.87
N GLN A 172 -12.79 15.93 -4.93
CA GLN A 172 -13.11 15.81 -3.51
C GLN A 172 -13.67 17.10 -2.93
N ASN A 173 -13.07 18.26 -3.26
CA ASN A 173 -13.58 19.56 -2.83
C ASN A 173 -14.99 19.82 -3.37
N SER A 174 -15.27 19.47 -4.63
CA SER A 174 -16.61 19.62 -5.18
C SER A 174 -17.62 18.65 -4.57
N MET A 175 -17.18 17.45 -4.16
CA MET A 175 -18.03 16.50 -3.43
C MET A 175 -18.35 17.01 -2.01
N ALA A 176 -17.41 17.69 -1.35
CA ALA A 176 -17.63 18.33 -0.07
C ALA A 176 -18.74 19.40 -0.16
N SER A 177 -18.76 20.22 -1.23
CA SER A 177 -19.84 21.19 -1.45
C SER A 177 -21.21 20.53 -1.66
N ILE A 178 -21.30 19.40 -2.37
CA ILE A 178 -22.56 18.64 -2.49
C ILE A 178 -23.01 18.16 -1.10
N THR A 179 -22.07 17.64 -0.31
CA THR A 179 -22.36 17.11 1.03
C THR A 179 -22.82 18.21 1.97
N GLU A 180 -22.22 19.40 1.89
CA GLU A 180 -22.60 20.59 2.66
C GLU A 180 -24.05 20.98 2.37
N VAL A 181 -24.41 21.21 1.09
CA VAL A 181 -25.78 21.57 0.69
C VAL A 181 -26.80 20.49 1.11
N ALA A 182 -26.47 19.22 0.90
CA ALA A 182 -27.36 18.13 1.30
C ALA A 182 -27.55 18.06 2.83
N THR A 183 -26.47 18.26 3.59
CA THR A 183 -26.51 18.24 5.06
C THR A 183 -27.34 19.41 5.60
N GLU A 184 -27.15 20.61 5.07
CA GLU A 184 -27.93 21.80 5.43
C GLU A 184 -29.41 21.61 5.12
N ALA A 185 -29.75 21.14 3.92
CA ALA A 185 -31.14 20.88 3.52
C ALA A 185 -31.83 19.84 4.42
N PHE A 186 -31.12 18.76 4.78
CA PHE A 186 -31.68 17.70 5.64
C PHE A 186 -31.81 18.13 7.10
N GLN A 187 -30.83 18.85 7.65
CA GLN A 187 -30.93 19.40 9.01
C GLN A 187 -32.00 20.49 9.09
N GLY A 188 -32.09 21.34 8.07
CA GLY A 188 -33.07 22.42 7.92
C GLY A 188 -34.43 21.99 7.39
N HIS A 189 -34.72 20.70 7.23
CA HIS A 189 -35.90 20.19 6.53
C HIS A 189 -37.23 20.78 7.03
N ARG A 190 -37.35 21.03 8.34
CA ARG A 190 -38.56 21.65 8.92
C ARG A 190 -38.76 23.09 8.42
N ILE A 191 -37.67 23.85 8.24
CA ILE A 191 -37.68 25.22 7.72
C ILE A 191 -38.03 25.20 6.23
N VAL A 192 -37.41 24.29 5.46
CA VAL A 192 -37.70 24.11 4.03
C VAL A 192 -39.20 23.83 3.82
N LYS A 193 -39.80 22.96 4.64
CA LYS A 193 -41.25 22.70 4.61
C LYS A 193 -42.09 23.92 5.01
N ALA A 194 -41.73 24.59 6.10
CA ALA A 194 -42.49 25.72 6.64
C ALA A 194 -42.58 26.90 5.65
N TYR A 195 -41.51 27.16 4.90
CA TYR A 195 -41.44 28.25 3.92
C TYR A 195 -41.65 27.79 2.46
N ASN A 196 -42.01 26.52 2.24
CA ASN A 196 -42.15 25.93 0.90
C ASN A 196 -40.90 26.12 -0.01
N GLY A 197 -39.71 26.05 0.60
CA GLY A 197 -38.42 26.39 -0.03
C GLY A 197 -37.84 25.33 -0.98
N TYR A 198 -38.61 24.31 -1.38
CA TYR A 198 -38.09 23.15 -2.14
C TYR A 198 -37.37 23.52 -3.44
N GLN A 199 -37.89 24.51 -4.18
CA GLN A 199 -37.26 24.94 -5.43
C GLN A 199 -35.90 25.60 -5.20
N HIS A 200 -35.74 26.32 -4.09
CA HIS A 200 -34.48 26.96 -3.73
C HIS A 200 -33.41 25.90 -3.43
N GLU A 201 -33.73 24.93 -2.58
CA GLU A 201 -32.82 23.84 -2.23
C GLU A 201 -32.45 22.98 -3.44
N ASN A 202 -33.42 22.62 -4.28
CA ASN A 202 -33.15 21.87 -5.51
C ASN A 202 -32.18 22.61 -6.43
N ARG A 203 -32.36 23.94 -6.58
CA ARG A 203 -31.47 24.75 -7.41
C ARG A 203 -30.06 24.82 -6.83
N SER A 204 -29.92 25.00 -5.52
CA SER A 204 -28.62 24.98 -4.82
C SER A 204 -27.90 23.64 -5.02
N PHE A 205 -28.63 22.52 -4.89
CA PHE A 205 -28.09 21.19 -5.12
C PHE A 205 -27.69 20.97 -6.58
N GLU A 206 -28.52 21.39 -7.55
CA GLU A 206 -28.20 21.30 -8.98
C GLU A 206 -26.92 22.04 -9.35
N ILE A 207 -26.70 23.24 -8.79
CA ILE A 207 -25.47 24.02 -9.00
C ILE A 207 -24.25 23.26 -8.48
N ALA A 208 -24.31 22.73 -7.26
CA ALA A 208 -23.22 21.95 -6.67
C ALA A 208 -22.96 20.66 -7.47
N ASN A 209 -24.01 19.99 -7.92
CA ASN A 209 -23.93 18.76 -8.72
C ASN A 209 -23.32 19.02 -10.12
N PHE A 210 -23.69 20.11 -10.77
CA PHE A 210 -23.11 20.51 -12.05
C PHE A 210 -21.62 20.84 -11.93
N ALA A 211 -21.23 21.52 -10.84
CA ALA A 211 -19.82 21.80 -10.54
C ALA A 211 -19.01 20.51 -10.38
N ASN A 212 -19.56 19.51 -9.68
CA ASN A 212 -18.92 18.21 -9.51
C ASN A 212 -18.77 17.46 -10.83
N ARG A 213 -19.86 17.37 -11.61
CA ARG A 213 -19.82 16.75 -12.94
C ARG A 213 -18.73 17.36 -13.83
N ARG A 214 -18.60 18.69 -13.82
CA ARG A 214 -17.55 19.39 -14.58
C ARG A 214 -16.14 19.08 -14.08
N GLN A 215 -15.94 18.88 -12.78
CA GLN A 215 -14.63 18.51 -12.22
C GLN A 215 -14.26 17.06 -12.53
N VAL A 216 -15.24 16.14 -12.53
CA VAL A 216 -15.00 14.72 -12.85
C VAL A 216 -14.67 14.52 -14.33
N MET A 217 -15.28 15.32 -15.21
CA MET A 217 -15.08 15.23 -16.67
C MET A 217 -13.83 15.97 -17.18
N ARG A 218 -13.00 16.54 -16.29
CA ARG A 218 -11.79 17.33 -16.60
C ARG A 218 -10.50 16.53 -16.44
#